data_AF-A0A9W4UYN2-F1
#
_entry.id   AF-A0A9W4UYN2-F1
#
_cell.length_a   1.000
_cell.length_b   1.000
_cell.length_c   1.000
_cell.angle_alpha   90.00
_cell.angle_beta   90.00
_cell.angle_gamma   90.00
#
_symmetry.space_group_name_H-M   'P 1'
#
loop_
_entity.id
_entity.type
_entity.pdbx_description
1 polymer ?
#
loop_
_entity_poly.entity_id
_entity_poly.type
_entity_poly.pdbx_seq_one_letter_code
_entity_poly.pdbx_strand_id
1 'polypeptide(L)'
;MIKGAGRGAGVRQIRYEGRVWVLDHNNPEPLREHAVKVLEMHGVGREDMVFTDSPEASVGDVVVEIWPFELVVGRVRSTRNQSFISGTEFTIELKLDDGGEYAA
;
A
#
# COMPACT_ATOMS: atom_id res chain seq x y z
N MET A 1 12.11 7.32 12.22
CA MET A 1 10.96 8.16 12.63
C MET A 1 9.73 7.55 11.98
N ILE A 2 8.81 7.05 12.79
CA ILE A 2 7.59 6.38 12.32
C ILE A 2 6.62 7.43 11.76
N LYS A 3 6.25 7.28 10.48
CA LYS A 3 5.24 8.06 9.75
C LYS A 3 3.84 7.42 9.88
N GLY A 4 2.79 8.05 9.33
CA GLY A 4 1.41 7.54 9.37
C GLY A 4 0.45 8.32 10.27
N ALA A 5 0.51 9.65 10.23
CA ALA A 5 -0.42 10.53 10.95
C ALA A 5 -1.34 11.27 9.96
N GLY A 6 -2.27 10.54 9.34
CA GLY A 6 -3.31 11.09 8.47
C GLY A 6 -4.46 11.73 9.27
N ARG A 7 -4.96 12.86 8.76
CA ARG A 7 -6.13 13.59 9.28
C ARG A 7 -7.42 12.90 8.82
N GLY A 8 -7.92 11.95 9.60
CA GLY A 8 -9.23 11.33 9.37
C GLY A 8 -9.65 10.54 10.61
N ALA A 9 -10.62 11.06 11.36
CA ALA A 9 -11.17 10.34 12.51
C ALA A 9 -11.85 9.05 12.01
N GLY A 10 -11.31 7.87 12.38
CA GLY A 10 -11.90 6.56 12.08
C GLY A 10 -11.22 5.72 10.99
N VAL A 11 -10.20 6.22 10.29
CA VAL A 11 -9.46 5.45 9.26
C VAL A 11 -8.18 4.85 9.83
N ARG A 12 -7.98 3.54 9.63
CA ARG A 12 -6.81 2.80 10.14
C ARG A 12 -5.52 3.24 9.46
N GLN A 13 -4.65 3.94 10.18
CA GLN A 13 -3.39 4.45 9.64
C GLN A 13 -2.35 3.35 9.37
N ILE A 14 -1.62 3.45 8.25
CA ILE A 14 -0.45 2.62 7.97
C ILE A 14 0.74 3.25 8.68
N ARG A 15 1.34 2.53 9.64
CA ARG A 15 2.57 2.96 10.31
C ARG A 15 3.78 2.41 9.57
N TYR A 16 4.71 3.27 9.20
CA TYR A 16 5.88 2.88 8.42
C TYR A 16 7.10 3.75 8.74
N GLU A 17 8.29 3.25 8.44
CA GLU A 17 9.53 4.01 8.41
C GLU A 17 10.13 3.91 7.01
N GLY A 18 10.71 5.00 6.49
CA GLY A 18 11.28 4.98 5.14
C GLY A 18 10.22 4.88 4.06
N ARG A 19 10.35 3.88 3.18
CA ARG A 19 9.54 3.69 1.97
C ARG A 19 8.37 2.74 2.22
N VAL A 20 7.33 2.89 1.42
CA VAL A 20 6.26 1.90 1.25
C VAL A 20 6.39 1.31 -0.15
N TRP A 21 6.61 0.00 -0.21
CA TRP A 21 6.72 -0.72 -1.48
C TRP A 21 5.33 -1.09 -1.99
N VAL A 22 4.91 -0.51 -3.11
CA VAL A 22 3.61 -0.78 -3.71
C VAL A 22 3.82 -1.74 -4.88
N LEU A 23 3.35 -2.98 -4.73
CA LEU A 23 3.53 -4.02 -5.73
C LEU A 23 2.56 -3.78 -6.89
N ASP A 24 3.13 -3.36 -8.00
CA ASP A 24 2.38 -2.95 -9.18
C ASP A 24 2.71 -3.86 -10.35
N HIS A 25 1.93 -4.93 -10.50
CA HIS A 25 2.07 -5.93 -11.56
C HIS A 25 1.46 -5.43 -12.88
N ASN A 26 1.83 -4.22 -13.29
CA ASN A 26 1.28 -3.53 -14.45
C ASN A 26 -0.25 -3.36 -14.36
N ASN A 27 -0.73 -2.90 -13.20
CA ASN A 27 -2.16 -2.64 -13.00
C ASN A 27 -2.65 -1.50 -13.90
N PRO A 28 -3.94 -1.51 -14.30
CA PRO A 28 -4.50 -0.42 -15.09
C PRO A 28 -4.44 0.90 -14.32
N GLU A 29 -4.19 1.99 -15.04
CA GLU A 29 -3.99 3.34 -14.47
C GLU A 29 -5.10 3.77 -13.49
N PRO A 30 -6.41 3.53 -13.77
CA PRO A 30 -7.47 3.87 -12.81
C PRO A 30 -7.33 3.18 -11.44
N LEU A 31 -6.99 1.88 -11.43
CA LEU A 31 -6.76 1.12 -10.20
C LEU A 31 -5.54 1.67 -9.46
N ARG A 32 -4.46 1.98 -10.20
CA ARG A 32 -3.24 2.55 -9.64
C ARG A 32 -3.48 3.90 -8.99
N GLU A 33 -4.18 4.82 -9.66
CA GLU A 33 -4.49 6.14 -9.12
C GLU A 33 -5.37 6.06 -7.87
N HIS A 34 -6.37 5.18 -7.88
CA HIS A 34 -7.24 4.95 -6.75
C HIS A 34 -6.47 4.37 -5.55
N ALA A 35 -5.58 3.39 -5.78
CA ALA A 35 -4.70 2.84 -4.75
C ALA A 35 -3.84 3.94 -4.11
N VAL A 36 -3.27 4.86 -4.89
CA VAL A 36 -2.50 5.99 -4.34
C VAL A 36 -3.35 6.85 -3.40
N LYS A 37 -4.57 7.24 -3.83
CA LYS A 37 -5.46 8.08 -3.04
C LYS A 37 -5.87 7.40 -1.73
N VAL A 38 -6.17 6.11 -1.79
CA VAL A 38 -6.46 5.30 -0.60
C VAL A 38 -5.25 5.25 0.33
N LEU A 39 -4.04 5.02 -0.18
CA LEU A 39 -2.83 5.03 0.65
C LEU A 39 -2.56 6.40 1.29
N GLU A 40 -2.82 7.51 0.57
CA GLU A 40 -2.74 8.87 1.12
C GLU A 40 -3.75 9.09 2.27
N MET A 41 -4.99 8.62 2.12
CA MET A 41 -6.00 8.66 3.20
C MET A 41 -5.57 7.84 4.43
N HIS A 42 -4.81 6.77 4.22
CA HIS A 42 -4.24 5.92 5.26
C HIS A 42 -2.88 6.42 5.78
N GLY A 43 -2.46 7.63 5.39
CA GLY A 43 -1.33 8.35 5.97
C GLY A 43 0.02 8.06 5.33
N VAL A 44 0.06 7.43 4.15
CA VAL A 44 1.28 7.22 3.36
C VAL A 44 1.53 8.43 2.47
N GLY A 45 2.68 9.07 2.62
CA GLY A 45 3.11 10.15 1.73
C GLY A 45 3.40 9.62 0.33
N ARG A 46 2.93 10.34 -0.70
CA ARG A 46 3.14 9.95 -2.11
C ARG A 46 4.62 9.83 -2.47
N GLU A 47 5.46 10.68 -1.89
CA GLU A 47 6.91 10.68 -2.05
C GLU A 47 7.60 9.45 -1.44
N ASP A 48 6.93 8.75 -0.52
CA ASP A 48 7.44 7.54 0.12
C ASP A 48 6.99 6.26 -0.61
N MET A 49 6.04 6.36 -1.55
CA MET A 49 5.53 5.22 -2.32
C MET A 49 6.50 4.86 -3.44
N VAL A 50 6.93 3.60 -3.48
CA VAL A 50 7.74 3.06 -4.57
C VAL A 50 6.95 1.97 -5.28
N PHE A 51 6.47 2.29 -6.49
CA PHE A 51 5.79 1.36 -7.38
C PHE A 51 6.82 0.47 -8.07
N THR A 52 6.73 -0.84 -7.84
CA THR A 52 7.66 -1.81 -8.42
C THR A 52 7.07 -3.21 -8.38
N ASP A 53 7.48 -4.02 -9.32
CA ASP A 53 7.28 -5.47 -9.39
C ASP A 53 8.38 -6.26 -8.66
N SER A 54 9.50 -5.62 -8.30
CA SER A 54 10.65 -6.25 -7.64
C SER A 54 11.18 -5.36 -6.50
N PRO A 55 10.54 -5.37 -5.33
CA PRO A 55 10.92 -4.50 -4.22
C PRO A 55 12.23 -4.94 -3.55
N GLU A 56 13.06 -3.98 -3.20
CA GLU A 56 14.27 -4.20 -2.38
C GLU A 56 13.95 -4.05 -0.89
N ALA A 57 12.88 -4.71 -0.45
CA ALA A 57 12.33 -4.53 0.89
C ALA A 57 13.19 -5.16 1.98
N SER A 58 13.30 -4.46 3.11
CA SER A 58 13.99 -4.90 4.33
C SER A 58 13.00 -5.33 5.41
N VAL A 59 13.47 -6.09 6.41
CA VAL A 59 12.64 -6.46 7.57
C VAL A 59 12.12 -5.20 8.26
N GLY A 60 10.79 -5.16 8.49
CA GLY A 60 10.10 -4.01 9.06
C GLY A 60 9.45 -3.09 8.03
N ASP A 61 9.88 -3.12 6.76
CA ASP A 61 9.29 -2.34 5.67
C ASP A 61 7.82 -2.73 5.48
N VAL A 62 7.05 -1.75 5.02
CA VAL A 62 5.67 -1.97 4.58
C VAL A 62 5.66 -2.28 3.09
N VAL A 63 4.94 -3.34 2.75
CA VAL A 63 4.65 -3.74 1.38
C VAL A 63 3.13 -3.73 1.20
N VAL A 64 2.65 -3.16 0.10
CA VAL A 64 1.24 -3.08 -0.25
C VAL A 64 1.05 -3.80 -1.57
N GLU A 65 0.22 -4.85 -1.58
CA GLU A 65 -0.21 -5.49 -2.82
C GLU A 65 -1.50 -4.85 -3.31
N ILE A 66 -1.54 -4.50 -4.60
CA ILE A 66 -2.75 -4.00 -5.25
C ILE A 66 -3.51 -5.17 -5.85
N TRP A 67 -4.74 -5.37 -5.37
CA TRP A 67 -5.75 -6.21 -5.99
C TRP A 67 -6.92 -5.34 -6.46
N PRO A 68 -7.76 -5.80 -7.42
CA PRO A 68 -8.87 -4.99 -7.93
C PRO A 68 -9.77 -4.40 -6.83
N PHE A 69 -10.10 -5.15 -5.78
CA PHE A 69 -11.06 -4.68 -4.77
C PHE A 69 -10.44 -4.40 -3.40
N GLU A 70 -9.12 -4.56 -3.26
CA GLU A 70 -8.47 -4.35 -1.98
C GLU A 70 -6.97 -4.05 -2.11
N LEU A 71 -6.46 -3.35 -1.10
CA LEU A 71 -5.04 -3.27 -0.82
C LEU A 71 -4.71 -4.21 0.34
N VAL A 72 -3.75 -5.10 0.13
CA VAL A 72 -3.26 -5.96 1.22
C VAL A 72 -2.01 -5.31 1.80
N VAL A 73 -2.13 -4.79 3.03
CA VAL A 73 -1.02 -4.16 3.74
C VAL A 73 -0.28 -5.22 4.54
N GLY A 74 0.96 -5.48 4.16
CA GLY A 74 1.86 -6.41 4.83
C GLY A 74 3.07 -5.72 5.42
N ARG A 75 3.67 -6.36 6.43
CA ARG A 75 4.98 -5.99 6.95
C ARG A 75 5.98 -7.11 6.77
N VAL A 76 7.15 -6.79 6.24
CA VAL A 76 8.23 -7.76 6.04
C VAL A 76 8.71 -8.30 7.39
N ARG A 77 8.71 -9.63 7.53
CA ARG A 77 9.14 -10.36 8.74
C ARG A 77 10.51 -11.02 8.55
N SER A 78 10.85 -11.40 7.33
CA SER A 78 12.16 -11.95 6.98
C SER A 78 12.48 -11.69 5.52
N THR A 79 13.78 -11.69 5.20
CA THR A 79 14.29 -11.61 3.83
C THR A 79 15.26 -12.76 3.58
N ARG A 80 15.26 -13.32 2.36
CA ARG A 80 16.15 -14.41 1.95
C ARG A 80 16.29 -14.41 0.44
N ASN A 81 17.52 -14.45 -0.07
CA ASN A 81 17.82 -14.60 -1.51
C ASN A 81 17.00 -13.64 -2.40
N GLN A 82 17.01 -12.34 -2.10
CA GLN A 82 16.25 -11.30 -2.82
C GLN A 82 14.72 -11.44 -2.78
N SER A 83 14.20 -12.39 -1.99
CA SER A 83 12.79 -12.50 -1.65
C SER A 83 12.54 -12.03 -0.22
N PHE A 84 11.28 -11.69 0.08
CA PHE A 84 10.84 -11.38 1.43
C PHE A 84 9.59 -12.18 1.79
N ILE A 85 9.37 -12.38 3.09
CA ILE A 85 8.13 -12.92 3.64
C ILE A 85 7.47 -11.80 4.43
N SER A 86 6.29 -11.37 4.00
CA SER A 86 5.46 -10.43 4.73
C SER A 86 4.37 -11.17 5.51
N GLY A 87 3.95 -10.59 6.63
CA GLY A 87 2.68 -10.95 7.24
C GLY A 87 1.67 -9.84 7.00
N THR A 88 0.47 -10.20 6.57
CA THR A 88 -0.65 -9.26 6.43
C THR A 88 -0.96 -8.62 7.79
N GLU A 89 -0.97 -7.30 7.84
CA GLU A 89 -1.42 -6.54 9.00
C GLU A 89 -2.92 -6.26 8.92
N PHE A 90 -3.41 -5.94 7.72
CA PHE A 90 -4.81 -5.73 7.38
C PHE A 90 -5.03 -5.55 5.88
N THR A 91 -6.29 -5.59 5.46
CA THR A 91 -6.74 -5.20 4.12
C THR A 91 -7.49 -3.89 4.16
N ILE A 92 -7.44 -3.14 3.06
CA ILE A 92 -8.22 -1.92 2.83
C ILE A 92 -9.07 -2.16 1.60
N GLU A 93 -10.39 -2.02 1.73
CA GLU A 93 -11.31 -2.16 0.59
C GLU A 93 -11.13 -0.99 -0.40
N LEU A 94 -11.03 -1.32 -1.70
CA LEU A 94 -11.09 -0.36 -2.80
C LEU A 94 -12.51 -0.30 -3.30
N LYS A 95 -13.24 0.74 -2.88
CA LYS A 95 -14.65 0.91 -3.25
C LYS A 95 -14.77 1.48 -4.65
N LEU A 96 -15.61 0.84 -5.44
CA LEU A 96 -16.08 1.38 -6.70
C LEU A 96 -17.17 2.43 -6.46
N ASP A 97 -17.33 3.35 -7.39
CA ASP A 97 -18.49 4.23 -7.44
C ASP A 97 -19.76 3.49 -7.94
N ASP A 98 -20.88 4.20 -7.99
CA ASP A 98 -22.17 3.65 -8.46
C ASP A 98 -22.13 3.18 -9.93
N GLY A 99 -21.12 3.60 -10.70
CA GLY A 99 -20.87 3.16 -12.07
C GLY A 99 -19.99 1.91 -12.18
N GLY A 100 -19.45 1.41 -11.06
CA GLY A 100 -18.50 0.30 -11.04
C GLY A 100 -17.08 0.70 -11.40
N GLU A 101 -16.77 1.99 -11.41
CA GLU A 101 -15.43 2.51 -11.70
C GLU A 101 -14.70 2.86 -10.40
N TYR A 102 -13.37 2.84 -10.44
CA TYR A 102 -12.60 3.36 -9.33
C TYR A 102 -12.80 4.88 -9.25
N ALA A 103 -13.39 5.34 -8.16
CA ALA A 103 -13.58 6.77 -7.94
C ALA A 103 -12.21 7.47 -7.92
N ALA A 104 -11.99 8.35 -8.90
CA ALA A 104 -10.85 9.28 -8.88
C ALA A 104 -11.01 10.32 -7.75
#